data_AF-A0A920RJE3-F1
#
_entry.id   AF-A0A920RJE3-F1
#
_cell.length_a   1.000
_cell.length_b   1.000
_cell.length_c   1.000
_cell.angle_alpha   90.00
_cell.angle_beta   90.00
_cell.angle_gamma   90.00
#
_symmetry.space_group_name_H-M   'P 1'
#
loop_
_entity.id
_entity.type
_entity.pdbx_description
1 polymer ?
#
loop_
_entity_poly.entity_id
_entity_poly.type
_entity_poly.pdbx_seq_one_letter_code
_entity_poly.pdbx_strand_id
1 'polypeptide(L)'
;MLREVGTTNRTSVNDYAEAIGPETVAIMHVHTSNYKVVGFSDTPGIDLLAPLAHEHGLVAIDDIGSGAMVDVAQFGLPAEPTFAESLAAGADVVLGSGDKLLGGPQAGIILGKSQYVEPIRQFPLARAVRVGKLTLAALAATLDAYRRGGGHRRGARAETAGCDRKRTGGPCRGTGRGPGRCREPVCRRGS
;
A
#
# COMPACT_ATOMS: atom_id res chain seq x y z
N MET A 1 -22.90 -18.17 -5.07
CA MET A 1 -23.10 -17.67 -6.45
C MET A 1 -22.66 -16.22 -6.47
N LEU A 2 -21.94 -15.77 -7.50
CA LEU A 2 -21.61 -14.36 -7.68
C LEU A 2 -22.57 -13.78 -8.71
N ARG A 3 -23.10 -12.58 -8.43
CA ARG A 3 -23.99 -11.84 -9.33
C ARG A 3 -23.33 -10.50 -9.66
N GLU A 4 -22.90 -10.37 -10.90
CA GLU A 4 -22.36 -9.11 -11.42
C GLU A 4 -23.48 -8.10 -11.66
N VAL A 5 -23.14 -6.81 -11.53
CA VAL A 5 -24.07 -5.69 -11.68
C VAL A 5 -23.45 -4.60 -12.54
N GLY A 6 -24.30 -3.74 -13.12
CA GLY A 6 -23.86 -2.64 -13.97
C GLY A 6 -23.25 -3.11 -15.29
N THR A 7 -22.34 -2.30 -15.81
CA THR A 7 -21.60 -2.54 -17.06
C THR A 7 -20.10 -2.34 -16.85
N THR A 8 -19.29 -2.76 -17.84
CA THR A 8 -17.81 -2.68 -17.76
C THR A 8 -17.27 -1.30 -17.40
N ASN A 9 -17.89 -0.24 -17.91
CA ASN A 9 -17.43 1.12 -17.69
C ASN A 9 -18.34 1.91 -16.76
N ARG A 10 -19.59 1.51 -16.55
CA ARG A 10 -20.52 2.27 -15.70
C ARG A 10 -21.34 1.35 -14.81
N THR A 11 -21.23 1.57 -13.51
CA THR A 11 -22.03 0.93 -12.49
C THR A 11 -22.52 2.00 -11.52
N SER A 12 -23.75 1.89 -11.07
CA SER A 12 -24.40 2.80 -10.12
C SER A 12 -24.80 2.05 -8.85
N VAL A 13 -25.07 2.78 -7.77
CA VAL A 13 -25.62 2.20 -6.53
C VAL A 13 -26.96 1.50 -6.80
N ASN A 14 -27.78 2.02 -7.73
CA ASN A 14 -29.06 1.42 -8.08
C ASN A 14 -28.90 0.04 -8.73
N ASP A 15 -27.85 -0.17 -9.54
CA ASP A 15 -27.55 -1.48 -10.14
C ASP A 15 -27.29 -2.54 -9.05
N TYR A 16 -26.64 -2.15 -7.94
CA TYR A 16 -26.49 -3.01 -6.77
C TYR A 16 -27.82 -3.25 -6.06
N ALA A 17 -28.59 -2.20 -5.80
CA ALA A 17 -29.86 -2.30 -5.08
C ALA A 17 -30.86 -3.23 -5.79
N GLU A 18 -30.99 -3.12 -7.11
CA GLU A 18 -31.86 -3.98 -7.93
C GLU A 18 -31.41 -5.44 -7.97
N ALA A 19 -30.12 -5.69 -7.68
CA ALA A 19 -29.56 -7.04 -7.67
C ALA A 19 -29.71 -7.75 -6.32
N ILE A 20 -30.10 -7.04 -5.26
CA ILE A 20 -30.33 -7.64 -3.93
C ILE A 20 -31.56 -8.54 -3.99
N GLY A 21 -31.41 -9.77 -3.50
CA GLY A 21 -32.50 -10.74 -3.41
C GLY A 21 -32.37 -11.61 -2.15
N PRO A 22 -33.27 -12.59 -1.97
CA PRO A 22 -33.33 -13.39 -0.74
C PRO A 22 -32.05 -14.19 -0.41
N GLU A 23 -31.25 -14.50 -1.43
CA GLU A 23 -29.99 -15.26 -1.30
C GLU A 23 -28.76 -14.34 -1.19
N THR A 24 -28.93 -13.02 -1.27
CA THR A 24 -27.83 -12.06 -1.17
C THR A 24 -27.36 -11.98 0.28
N VAL A 25 -26.05 -12.13 0.50
CA VAL A 25 -25.43 -12.09 1.84
C VAL A 25 -24.39 -10.98 1.99
N ALA A 26 -23.89 -10.43 0.88
CA ALA A 26 -22.85 -9.42 0.87
C ALA A 26 -22.90 -8.56 -0.40
N ILE A 27 -22.39 -7.34 -0.29
CA ILE A 27 -22.01 -6.48 -1.40
C ILE A 27 -20.48 -6.41 -1.41
N MET A 28 -19.86 -6.63 -2.57
CA MET A 28 -18.41 -6.61 -2.74
C MET A 28 -18.02 -5.55 -3.75
N HIS A 29 -17.13 -4.65 -3.35
CA HIS A 29 -16.43 -3.72 -4.22
C HIS A 29 -14.99 -4.22 -4.43
N VAL A 30 -14.46 -4.04 -5.65
CA VAL A 30 -13.11 -4.46 -6.02
C VAL A 30 -12.38 -3.30 -6.68
N HIS A 31 -11.31 -2.84 -6.07
CA HIS A 31 -10.50 -1.74 -6.58
C HIS A 31 -9.64 -2.17 -7.79
N THR A 32 -9.66 -1.36 -8.86
CA THR A 32 -8.85 -1.58 -10.06
C THR A 32 -7.38 -1.19 -9.82
N SER A 33 -6.63 -2.04 -9.13
CA SER A 33 -5.24 -1.77 -8.72
C SER A 33 -4.19 -1.94 -9.82
N ASN A 34 -4.51 -2.59 -10.94
CA ASN A 34 -3.55 -2.94 -12.01
C ASN A 34 -3.90 -2.35 -13.39
N TYR A 35 -5.02 -1.67 -13.53
CA TYR A 35 -5.40 -0.96 -14.75
C TYR A 35 -6.29 0.24 -14.41
N LYS A 36 -6.45 1.15 -15.37
CA LYS A 36 -7.41 2.24 -15.29
C LYS A 36 -8.29 2.22 -16.52
N VAL A 37 -9.60 2.33 -16.32
CA VAL A 37 -10.54 2.59 -17.41
C VAL A 37 -10.44 4.07 -17.74
N VAL A 38 -10.15 4.40 -18.99
CA VAL A 38 -10.01 5.80 -19.45
C VAL A 38 -11.22 6.13 -20.32
N GLY A 39 -11.85 7.27 -20.07
CA GLY A 39 -13.06 7.72 -20.77
C GLY A 39 -14.21 7.95 -19.80
N PHE A 40 -15.44 7.69 -20.24
CA PHE A 40 -16.63 7.76 -19.39
C PHE A 40 -16.73 6.48 -18.55
N SER A 41 -16.12 6.53 -17.36
CA SER A 41 -16.26 5.50 -16.36
C SER A 41 -16.73 6.06 -15.03
N ASP A 42 -17.67 5.36 -14.40
CA ASP A 42 -18.18 5.71 -13.08
C ASP A 42 -18.52 4.42 -12.32
N THR A 43 -18.08 4.32 -11.08
CA THR A 43 -18.33 3.16 -10.22
C THR A 43 -18.36 3.64 -8.78
N PRO A 44 -19.41 3.31 -8.02
CA PRO A 44 -19.50 3.72 -6.63
C PRO A 44 -18.39 3.09 -5.80
N GLY A 45 -17.74 3.92 -4.98
CA GLY A 45 -16.81 3.44 -3.96
C GLY A 45 -17.53 2.74 -2.81
N ILE A 46 -16.74 2.15 -1.92
CA ILE A 46 -17.26 1.44 -0.75
C ILE A 46 -18.05 2.37 0.20
N ASP A 47 -17.74 3.66 0.21
CA ASP A 47 -18.43 4.70 1.00
C ASP A 47 -19.91 4.84 0.62
N LEU A 48 -20.27 4.56 -0.63
CA LEU A 48 -21.65 4.54 -1.11
C LEU A 48 -22.30 3.16 -0.98
N LEU A 49 -21.51 2.09 -1.09
CA LEU A 49 -22.00 0.71 -1.09
C LEU A 49 -22.17 0.13 0.31
N ALA A 50 -21.37 0.54 1.30
CA ALA A 50 -21.51 0.08 2.67
C ALA A 50 -22.85 0.51 3.31
N PRO A 51 -23.31 1.77 3.18
CA PRO A 51 -24.65 2.14 3.65
C PRO A 51 -25.76 1.30 3.03
N LEU A 52 -25.71 1.06 1.71
CA LEU A 52 -26.68 0.20 1.01
C LEU A 52 -26.64 -1.23 1.58
N ALA A 53 -25.45 -1.81 1.78
CA ALA A 53 -25.32 -3.14 2.36
C ALA A 53 -25.98 -3.19 3.74
N HIS A 54 -25.69 -2.21 4.60
CA HIS A 54 -26.18 -2.18 5.99
C HIS A 54 -27.69 -1.95 6.08
N GLU A 55 -28.27 -1.12 5.20
CA GLU A 55 -29.73 -0.92 5.11
C GLU A 55 -30.47 -2.25 4.85
N HIS A 56 -29.84 -3.15 4.10
CA HIS A 56 -30.38 -4.47 3.77
C HIS A 56 -29.87 -5.60 4.69
N GLY A 57 -29.12 -5.28 5.76
CA GLY A 57 -28.56 -6.29 6.68
C GLY A 57 -27.47 -7.18 6.05
N LEU A 58 -26.81 -6.70 5.00
CA LEU A 58 -25.76 -7.39 4.25
C LEU A 58 -24.36 -6.97 4.73
N VAL A 59 -23.36 -7.81 4.42
CA VAL A 59 -21.94 -7.51 4.68
C VAL A 59 -21.35 -6.65 3.56
N ALA A 60 -20.64 -5.59 3.89
CA ALA A 60 -19.88 -4.78 2.94
C ALA A 60 -18.42 -5.25 2.87
N ILE A 61 -17.97 -5.72 1.70
CA ILE A 61 -16.61 -6.21 1.47
C ILE A 61 -15.90 -5.28 0.49
N ASP A 62 -14.69 -4.83 0.83
CA ASP A 62 -13.85 -4.03 -0.06
C ASP A 62 -12.54 -4.76 -0.35
N ASP A 63 -12.32 -5.17 -1.59
CA ASP A 63 -11.02 -5.68 -2.04
C ASP A 63 -10.21 -4.54 -2.64
N ILE A 64 -9.37 -3.92 -1.81
CA ILE A 64 -8.46 -2.87 -2.27
C ILE A 64 -7.33 -3.43 -3.14
N GLY A 65 -7.02 -4.72 -2.99
CA GLY A 65 -6.02 -5.44 -3.78
C GLY A 65 -4.57 -5.02 -3.56
N SER A 66 -4.27 -3.72 -3.54
CA SER A 66 -2.94 -3.13 -3.43
C SER A 66 -2.32 -3.28 -2.05
N GLY A 67 -3.15 -3.44 -1.02
CA GLY A 67 -2.71 -3.64 0.36
C GLY A 67 -2.04 -2.41 0.97
N ALA A 68 -2.41 -1.21 0.54
CA ALA A 68 -1.84 0.02 1.08
C ALA A 68 -2.13 0.16 2.58
N MET A 69 -1.07 0.28 3.38
CA MET A 69 -1.16 0.50 4.84
C MET A 69 -1.18 1.99 5.22
N VAL A 70 -0.71 2.86 4.32
CA VAL A 70 -0.59 4.30 4.51
C VAL A 70 -0.88 5.00 3.19
N ASP A 71 -1.29 6.27 3.25
CA ASP A 71 -1.49 7.10 2.06
C ASP A 71 -0.16 7.24 1.30
N VAL A 72 -0.06 6.59 0.14
CA VAL A 72 1.15 6.63 -0.69
C VAL A 72 1.31 7.92 -1.47
N ALA A 73 0.26 8.76 -1.55
CA ALA A 73 0.34 10.08 -2.19
C ALA A 73 1.30 11.02 -1.45
N GLN A 74 1.50 10.80 -0.15
CA GLN A 74 2.54 11.50 0.63
C GLN A 74 3.97 11.28 0.08
N PHE A 75 4.17 10.26 -0.75
CA PHE A 75 5.44 9.96 -1.43
C PHE A 75 5.44 10.34 -2.92
N GLY A 76 4.42 11.07 -3.39
CA GLY A 76 4.28 11.47 -4.79
C GLY A 76 3.77 10.36 -5.71
N LEU A 77 3.20 9.28 -5.16
CA LEU A 77 2.56 8.22 -5.94
C LEU A 77 1.07 8.53 -6.16
N PRO A 78 0.41 7.93 -7.17
CA PRO A 78 -1.04 8.00 -7.30
C PRO A 78 -1.73 7.48 -6.02
N ALA A 79 -2.83 8.12 -5.65
CA ALA A 79 -3.63 7.71 -4.49
C ALA A 79 -4.16 6.28 -4.68
N GLU A 80 -4.12 5.53 -3.58
CA GLU A 80 -4.55 4.13 -3.49
C GLU A 80 -5.33 3.97 -2.18
N PRO A 81 -6.48 3.27 -2.18
CA PRO A 81 -7.27 3.08 -0.98
C PRO A 81 -6.49 2.26 0.05
N THR A 82 -6.41 2.79 1.26
CA THR A 82 -5.76 2.09 2.38
C THR A 82 -6.75 1.23 3.13
N PHE A 83 -6.23 0.21 3.84
CA PHE A 83 -7.06 -0.59 4.75
C PHE A 83 -7.82 0.27 5.77
N ALA A 84 -7.20 1.33 6.28
CA ALA A 84 -7.81 2.21 7.27
C ALA A 84 -8.94 3.06 6.66
N GLU A 85 -8.75 3.59 5.45
CA GLU A 85 -9.77 4.38 4.74
C GLU A 85 -10.98 3.52 4.39
N SER A 86 -10.79 2.32 3.85
CA SER A 86 -11.89 1.40 3.53
C SER A 86 -12.71 1.02 4.77
N LEU A 87 -12.05 0.72 5.90
CA LEU A 87 -12.74 0.46 7.17
C LEU A 87 -13.50 1.70 7.67
N ALA A 88 -12.89 2.88 7.58
CA ALA A 88 -13.52 4.14 7.98
C ALA A 88 -14.73 4.50 7.09
N ALA A 89 -14.68 4.12 5.81
CA ALA A 89 -15.77 4.28 4.86
C ALA A 89 -16.93 3.28 5.05
N GLY A 90 -16.81 2.35 6.01
CA GLY A 90 -17.90 1.46 6.40
C GLY A 90 -17.74 0.00 5.96
N ALA A 91 -16.62 -0.37 5.32
CA ALA A 91 -16.35 -1.77 5.01
C ALA A 91 -16.37 -2.64 6.27
N ASP A 92 -17.07 -3.77 6.21
CA ASP A 92 -17.08 -4.78 7.26
C ASP A 92 -15.84 -5.68 7.20
N VAL A 93 -15.37 -5.94 5.98
CA VAL A 93 -14.19 -6.73 5.65
C VAL A 93 -13.42 -6.04 4.53
N VAL A 94 -12.11 -5.91 4.69
CA VAL A 94 -11.20 -5.37 3.68
C VAL A 94 -10.13 -6.41 3.32
N LEU A 95 -9.90 -6.58 2.03
CA LEU A 95 -8.98 -7.56 1.46
C LEU A 95 -7.81 -6.85 0.76
N GLY A 96 -6.60 -7.40 0.85
CA GLY A 96 -5.46 -6.87 0.11
C GLY A 96 -4.24 -7.79 0.11
N SER A 97 -3.27 -7.51 -0.78
CA SER A 97 -2.03 -8.28 -0.87
C SER A 97 -0.95 -7.76 0.09
N GLY A 98 -0.17 -8.67 0.68
CA GLY A 98 0.96 -8.34 1.56
C GLY A 98 2.26 -7.98 0.83
N ASP A 99 2.41 -8.35 -0.44
CA ASP A 99 3.63 -8.19 -1.25
C ASP A 99 3.56 -7.07 -2.29
N LYS A 100 2.49 -6.28 -2.27
CA LYS A 100 2.32 -5.08 -3.10
C LYS A 100 2.73 -3.83 -2.30
N LEU A 101 1.81 -2.90 -2.05
CA LEU A 101 2.11 -1.63 -1.37
C LEU A 101 2.40 -1.79 0.13
N LEU A 102 2.03 -2.92 0.73
CA LEU A 102 2.45 -3.28 2.08
C LEU A 102 3.96 -3.57 2.17
N GLY A 103 4.61 -3.95 1.06
CA GLY A 103 6.05 -4.19 1.01
C GLY A 103 6.53 -5.40 1.85
N GLY A 104 5.64 -6.33 2.15
CA GLY A 104 5.91 -7.57 2.89
C GLY A 104 6.08 -8.78 1.98
N PRO A 105 5.97 -10.01 2.54
CA PRO A 105 6.00 -11.24 1.77
C PRO A 105 4.63 -11.52 1.11
N GLN A 106 4.60 -12.46 0.14
CA GLN A 106 3.36 -12.91 -0.49
C GLN A 106 2.39 -13.43 0.58
N ALA A 107 1.28 -12.72 0.74
CA ALA A 107 0.22 -13.01 1.70
C ALA A 107 -1.10 -12.38 1.26
N GLY A 108 -2.21 -13.03 1.59
CA GLY A 108 -3.54 -12.42 1.57
C GLY A 108 -3.85 -11.86 2.96
N ILE A 109 -4.19 -10.58 3.02
CA ILE A 109 -4.54 -9.87 4.24
C ILE A 109 -6.06 -9.68 4.28
N ILE A 110 -6.67 -10.08 5.39
CA ILE A 110 -8.10 -9.88 5.68
C ILE A 110 -8.18 -9.09 6.98
N LEU A 111 -8.75 -7.89 6.94
CA LEU A 111 -9.01 -7.04 8.10
C LEU A 111 -10.50 -6.73 8.18
N GLY A 112 -11.05 -6.52 9.37
CA GLY A 112 -12.47 -6.24 9.51
C GLY A 112 -13.02 -6.52 10.90
N LYS A 113 -14.35 -6.53 10.99
CA LYS A 113 -15.06 -6.82 12.25
C LYS A 113 -14.84 -8.28 12.64
N SER A 114 -14.62 -8.52 13.95
CA SER A 114 -14.34 -9.86 14.50
C SER A 114 -15.41 -10.90 14.17
N GLN A 115 -16.68 -10.47 14.15
CA GLN A 115 -17.82 -11.31 13.80
C GLN A 115 -17.74 -11.92 12.38
N TYR A 116 -16.96 -11.32 11.47
CA TYR A 116 -16.73 -11.84 10.12
C TYR A 116 -15.37 -12.50 9.98
N VAL A 117 -14.31 -11.94 10.57
CA VAL A 117 -12.94 -12.47 10.46
C VAL A 117 -12.77 -13.80 11.22
N GLU A 118 -13.39 -13.96 12.39
CA GLU A 118 -13.23 -15.17 13.20
C GLU A 118 -13.84 -16.42 12.53
N PRO A 119 -15.07 -16.37 11.97
CA PRO A 119 -15.59 -17.48 11.15
C PRO A 119 -14.69 -17.84 9.96
N ILE A 120 -14.14 -16.84 9.26
CA ILE A 120 -13.20 -17.07 8.14
C ILE A 120 -11.96 -17.82 8.62
N ARG A 121 -11.41 -17.44 9.78
CA ARG A 121 -10.23 -18.08 10.39
C ARG A 121 -10.49 -19.55 10.74
N GLN A 122 -11.71 -19.89 11.14
CA GLN A 122 -12.10 -21.24 11.54
C GLN A 122 -12.58 -22.12 10.37
N PHE A 123 -12.82 -21.52 9.20
CA PHE A 123 -13.32 -22.24 8.03
C PHE A 123 -12.34 -23.33 7.56
N PRO A 124 -12.80 -24.54 7.16
CA PRO A 124 -11.91 -25.66 6.82
C PRO A 124 -10.84 -25.32 5.75
N LEU A 125 -11.17 -24.47 4.78
CA LEU A 125 -10.21 -24.05 3.74
C LEU A 125 -9.05 -23.22 4.31
N ALA A 126 -9.23 -22.54 5.44
CA ALA A 126 -8.18 -21.76 6.10
C ALA A 126 -6.93 -22.60 6.40
N ARG A 127 -7.10 -23.91 6.64
CA ARG A 127 -5.98 -24.83 6.83
C ARG A 127 -5.18 -25.08 5.55
N ALA A 128 -5.84 -25.11 4.40
CA ALA A 128 -5.21 -25.32 3.10
C ALA A 128 -4.45 -24.08 2.63
N VAL A 129 -5.00 -22.89 2.89
CA VAL A 129 -4.38 -21.60 2.53
C VAL A 129 -3.49 -21.00 3.64
N ARG A 130 -3.18 -21.78 4.69
CA ARG A 130 -2.40 -21.29 5.83
C ARG A 130 -0.98 -20.91 5.41
N VAL A 131 -0.59 -19.68 5.70
CA VAL A 131 0.76 -19.16 5.41
C VAL A 131 1.87 -19.96 6.09
N GLY A 132 3.02 -20.04 5.44
CA GLY A 132 4.21 -20.69 5.97
C GLY A 132 4.86 -19.90 7.12
N LYS A 133 5.69 -20.57 7.92
CA LYS A 133 6.39 -19.95 9.06
C LYS A 133 7.26 -18.75 8.65
N LEU A 134 7.95 -18.85 7.51
CA LEU A 134 8.81 -17.78 6.99
C LEU A 134 7.98 -16.57 6.54
N THR A 135 6.89 -16.78 5.82
CA THR A 135 5.94 -15.72 5.44
C THR A 135 5.40 -15.01 6.68
N LEU A 136 5.01 -15.76 7.71
CA LEU A 136 4.50 -15.16 8.94
C LEU A 136 5.56 -14.34 9.68
N ALA A 137 6.79 -14.85 9.78
CA ALA A 137 7.91 -14.14 10.42
C ALA A 137 8.27 -12.85 9.67
N ALA A 138 8.34 -12.91 8.34
CA ALA A 138 8.60 -11.75 7.49
C ALA A 138 7.47 -10.71 7.59
N LEU A 139 6.21 -11.15 7.52
CA LEU A 139 5.05 -10.25 7.66
C LEU A 139 5.03 -9.57 9.03
N ALA A 140 5.31 -10.30 10.11
CA ALA A 140 5.41 -9.72 11.45
C ALA A 140 6.51 -8.65 11.54
N ALA A 141 7.68 -8.89 10.93
CA ALA A 141 8.76 -7.91 10.88
C ALA A 141 8.38 -6.66 10.06
N THR A 142 7.68 -6.84 8.93
CA THR A 142 7.15 -5.73 8.12
C THR A 142 6.17 -4.88 8.91
N LEU A 143 5.18 -5.50 9.57
CA LEU A 143 4.19 -4.78 10.38
C LEU A 143 4.83 -4.07 11.59
N ASP A 144 5.84 -4.68 12.23
CA ASP A 144 6.58 -4.04 13.31
C ASP A 144 7.43 -2.85 12.81
N ALA A 145 7.88 -2.86 11.56
CA ALA A 145 8.52 -1.69 10.93
C ALA A 145 7.53 -0.52 10.76
N TYR A 146 6.30 -0.78 10.29
CA TYR A 146 5.23 0.24 10.27
C TYR A 146 4.95 0.80 11.66
N ARG A 147 4.84 -0.09 12.67
CA ARG A 147 4.56 0.28 14.07
C ARG A 147 5.66 1.13 14.70
N ARG A 148 6.95 0.81 14.43
CA ARG A 148 8.11 1.53 14.98
C ARG A 148 8.30 2.93 14.43
N GLY A 149 7.58 3.28 13.36
CA GLY A 149 7.47 4.66 12.91
C GLY A 149 7.50 4.73 11.40
N GLY A 150 6.30 4.75 10.79
CA GLY A 150 6.04 5.14 9.40
C GLY A 150 7.25 5.83 8.77
N GLY A 151 8.03 5.05 8.02
CA GLY A 151 9.44 5.28 7.72
C GLY A 151 9.70 6.37 6.69
N HIS A 152 9.16 7.58 6.90
CA HIS A 152 9.47 8.75 6.11
C HIS A 152 9.88 9.94 6.98
N ARG A 153 10.83 9.71 7.89
CA ARG A 153 11.65 10.77 8.51
C ARG A 153 13.14 10.63 8.25
N ARG A 154 13.55 9.84 7.26
CA ARG A 154 14.91 9.90 6.73
C ARG A 154 14.82 10.07 5.24
N GLY A 155 14.73 11.32 4.82
CA GLY A 155 15.03 11.69 3.45
C GLY A 155 16.34 11.00 3.08
N ALA A 156 16.30 10.23 2.01
CA ALA A 156 17.49 9.74 1.35
C ALA A 156 18.29 10.98 0.90
N ARG A 157 19.14 11.50 1.79
CA ARG A 157 20.40 12.07 1.34
C ARG A 157 21.17 10.87 0.82
N ALA A 158 20.90 10.53 -0.44
CA ALA A 158 21.90 9.91 -1.27
C ALA A 158 23.10 10.85 -1.19
N GLU A 159 24.07 10.52 -0.34
CA GLU A 159 25.43 11.00 -0.52
C GLU A 159 25.87 10.43 -1.86
N THR A 160 25.50 11.14 -2.93
CA THR A 160 26.19 11.04 -4.19
C THR A 160 27.64 11.36 -3.88
N ALA A 161 28.45 10.31 -3.84
CA ALA A 161 29.89 10.40 -4.02
C ALA A 161 30.13 11.03 -5.40
N GLY A 162 30.01 12.35 -5.46
CA GLY A 162 30.35 13.18 -6.60
C GLY A 162 31.86 13.14 -6.77
N CYS A 163 32.35 12.16 -7.53
CA CYS A 163 33.65 12.26 -8.17
C CYS A 163 33.56 13.35 -9.23
N ASP A 164 33.74 14.61 -8.82
CA ASP A 164 33.81 15.72 -9.77
C ASP A 164 35.21 15.76 -10.40
N ARG A 165 35.37 14.97 -11.47
CA ARG A 165 36.45 15.15 -12.44
C ARG A 165 36.08 16.31 -13.36
N LYS A 166 36.56 17.50 -13.03
CA LYS A 166 36.82 18.68 -13.89
C LYS A 166 37.43 19.74 -12.95
N ARG A 167 38.49 20.49 -13.24
CA ARG A 167 39.25 20.75 -14.46
C ARG A 167 40.47 21.58 -14.04
N THR A 168 41.63 21.24 -14.62
CA THR A 168 42.68 22.16 -15.12
C THR A 168 43.44 23.10 -14.18
N GLY A 169 44.77 23.00 -14.24
CA GLY A 169 45.73 23.69 -13.41
C GLY A 169 45.85 25.21 -13.58
N GLY A 170 46.55 25.80 -12.60
CA GLY A 170 47.08 27.15 -12.59
C GLY A 170 48.40 27.18 -11.79
N PRO A 171 49.33 28.11 -12.06
CA PRO A 171 50.73 27.95 -11.71
C PRO A 171 51.02 28.22 -10.23
N CYS A 172 51.95 27.44 -9.66
CA CYS A 172 52.56 27.72 -8.37
C CYS A 172 53.38 29.02 -8.45
N ARG A 173 52.95 30.08 -7.75
CA ARG A 173 53.81 31.25 -7.52
C ARG A 173 54.66 30.99 -6.28
N GLY A 174 55.93 30.66 -6.51
CA GLY A 174 56.95 30.62 -5.48
C GLY A 174 57.62 31.98 -5.32
N THR A 175 57.59 32.53 -4.10
CA THR A 175 58.58 33.48 -3.61
C THR A 175 58.99 33.03 -2.22
N GLY A 176 60.22 32.52 -2.07
CA GLY A 176 60.83 32.34 -0.75
C GLY A 176 61.37 30.93 -0.48
N ARG A 177 62.69 30.88 -0.34
CA ARG A 177 63.60 29.75 -0.05
C ARG A 177 63.14 28.78 1.06
N GLY A 178 63.27 27.46 0.82
CA GLY A 178 63.32 26.40 1.83
C GLY A 178 62.60 25.10 1.41
N PRO A 179 63.11 23.89 1.74
CA PRO A 179 62.48 22.63 1.30
C PRO A 179 61.30 22.29 2.22
N GLY A 180 60.12 22.83 1.92
CA GLY A 180 58.87 22.50 2.60
C GLY A 180 58.17 21.32 1.94
N ARG A 181 57.86 20.26 2.70
CA ARG A 181 57.01 19.14 2.25
C ARG A 181 55.60 19.65 1.95
N CYS A 182 55.03 19.29 0.80
CA CYS A 182 53.61 19.42 0.53
C CYS A 182 52.83 18.53 1.51
N ARG A 183 52.00 19.14 2.36
CA ARG A 183 51.10 18.40 3.25
C ARG A 183 49.98 17.77 2.42
N GLU A 184 49.78 16.47 2.57
CA GLU A 184 48.60 15.75 2.06
C GLU A 184 47.31 16.31 2.66
N PRO A 185 46.17 16.28 1.94
CA PRO A 185 44.88 16.66 2.50
C PRO A 185 44.39 15.61 3.49
N VAL A 186 44.08 16.05 4.72
CA VAL A 186 43.47 15.23 5.77
C VAL A 186 41.96 15.16 5.55
N CYS A 187 41.44 13.97 5.19
CA CYS A 187 40.00 13.69 5.19
C CYS A 187 39.48 13.62 6.64
N ARG A 188 38.63 14.57 7.06
CA ARG A 188 37.88 14.47 8.32
C ARG A 188 36.62 13.60 8.11
N ARG A 189 36.41 12.60 8.98
CA ARG A 189 35.14 11.86 9.09
C ARG A 189 34.18 12.69 9.96
N GLY A 190 33.01 13.02 9.43
CA GLY A 190 31.95 13.75 10.14
C GLY A 190 31.18 12.84 11.11
N SER A 191 30.76 13.43 12.23
CA SER A 191 29.87 12.87 13.26
C SER A 191 28.41 13.22 12.97
#